data_AF-A0A173DZQ0-F1
#
_entry.id   AF-A0A173DZQ0-F1
#
_cell.length_a   1.000
_cell.length_b   1.000
_cell.length_c   1.000
_cell.angle_alpha   90.00
_cell.angle_beta   90.00
_cell.angle_gamma   90.00
#
_symmetry.space_group_name_H-M   'P 1'
#
loop_
_entity.id
_entity.type
_entity.pdbx_description
1 polymer ?
#
loop_
_entity_poly.entity_id
_entity_poly.type
_entity_poly.pdbx_seq_one_letter_code
_entity_poly.pdbx_strand_id
1 'polypeptide(L)'
;MFRRSGKSPFEDVQTLYEEEAPSHSNYSYSRTEHLDSPPNLFDTPKSVETRPLSSYPVNEETQKWTSSSSEIEPSFLVSEEPETTLGEGVTFKGELAFERLLRIDGTFEGILVSQGKIIIGPKGYVKADIQLQEAIIEGVVEGNITVTGKVELRGEAMVKGDIQAATLCVDEGVRLLGYVAISGLPEDPQKD
;
A
#
# COMPACT_ATOMS: atom_id res chain seq x y z
N MET A 1 39.93 -13.60 36.70
CA MET A 1 39.08 -12.62 37.41
C MET A 1 39.15 -11.35 36.59
N PHE A 2 38.11 -10.91 35.87
CA PHE A 2 36.84 -10.40 36.39
C PHE A 2 35.67 -10.75 35.45
N ARG A 3 34.58 -11.23 36.05
CA ARG A 3 33.25 -11.31 35.45
C ARG A 3 32.59 -9.93 35.51
N ARG A 4 31.99 -9.47 34.41
CA ARG A 4 30.84 -8.57 34.43
C ARG A 4 29.89 -8.98 33.31
N SER A 5 28.91 -9.79 33.69
CA SER A 5 27.67 -10.03 32.96
C SER A 5 26.83 -8.74 32.98
N GLY A 6 26.77 -8.03 31.86
CA GLY A 6 25.80 -6.96 31.61
C GLY A 6 24.65 -7.53 30.80
N LYS A 7 23.47 -7.61 31.42
CA LYS A 7 22.22 -8.11 30.82
C LYS A 7 21.81 -7.25 29.63
N SER A 8 21.19 -7.90 28.63
CA SER A 8 20.61 -7.25 27.45
C SER A 8 19.40 -6.38 27.82
N PRO A 9 19.17 -5.23 27.16
CA PRO A 9 18.03 -4.34 27.43
C PRO A 9 16.70 -4.83 26.79
N PHE A 10 16.53 -6.15 26.64
CA PHE A 10 15.38 -6.78 25.95
C PHE A 10 14.50 -7.59 26.92
N GLU A 11 14.28 -7.09 28.14
CA GLU A 11 13.28 -7.62 29.07
C GLU A 11 12.50 -6.45 29.66
N ASP A 12 11.47 -5.99 28.95
CA ASP A 12 10.35 -5.20 29.50
C ASP A 12 9.23 -5.11 28.45
N VAL A 13 8.71 -6.27 28.04
CA VAL A 13 7.48 -6.38 27.24
C VAL A 13 6.57 -7.42 27.88
N GLN A 14 6.06 -7.13 29.08
CA GLN A 14 4.91 -7.85 29.64
C GLN A 14 4.33 -7.18 30.88
N THR A 15 3.65 -6.06 30.73
CA THR A 15 2.48 -5.68 31.56
C THR A 15 1.84 -4.44 30.97
N LEU A 16 0.52 -4.29 31.16
CA LEU A 16 -0.40 -3.26 30.62
C LEU A 16 -1.25 -3.70 29.42
N TYR A 17 -2.02 -4.77 29.63
CA TYR A 17 -3.39 -4.88 29.11
C TYR A 17 -4.25 -5.40 30.27
N GLU A 18 -4.79 -4.49 31.07
CA GLU A 18 -5.89 -4.78 31.98
C GLU A 18 -7.19 -4.18 31.41
N GLU A 19 -8.23 -4.99 31.56
CA GLU A 19 -9.58 -4.88 31.04
C GLU A 19 -10.31 -3.61 31.51
N GLU A 20 -11.16 -3.05 30.66
CA GLU A 20 -12.54 -2.69 31.06
C GLU A 20 -13.47 -2.80 29.83
N ALA A 21 -14.37 -3.80 29.86
CA ALA A 21 -15.50 -3.89 28.94
C ALA A 21 -16.70 -3.11 29.51
N PRO A 22 -17.30 -2.16 28.79
CA PRO A 22 -18.52 -1.51 29.25
C PRO A 22 -19.73 -2.45 29.13
N SER A 23 -20.47 -2.54 30.24
CA SER A 23 -21.68 -3.33 30.44
C SER A 23 -22.76 -3.08 29.39
N HIS A 24 -23.16 -4.13 28.64
CA HIS A 24 -24.36 -4.12 27.82
C HIS A 24 -25.60 -4.21 28.72
N SER A 25 -26.44 -3.18 28.70
CA SER A 25 -27.78 -3.22 29.29
C SER A 25 -28.86 -3.26 28.20
N ASN A 26 -29.71 -4.28 28.31
CA ASN A 26 -31.14 -4.33 28.00
C ASN A 26 -31.62 -4.18 26.55
N TYR A 27 -31.77 -5.30 25.87
CA TYR A 27 -32.89 -5.51 24.94
C TYR A 27 -33.68 -6.76 25.35
N SER A 28 -34.86 -6.53 25.94
CA SER A 28 -35.83 -7.55 26.32
C SER A 28 -36.72 -7.92 25.12
N TYR A 29 -36.70 -9.18 24.70
CA TYR A 29 -37.68 -9.74 23.76
C TYR A 29 -38.86 -10.33 24.55
N SER A 30 -40.05 -9.76 24.38
CA SER A 30 -41.30 -10.37 24.86
C SER A 30 -41.78 -11.44 23.88
N ARG A 31 -41.74 -12.69 24.35
CA ARG A 31 -42.31 -13.91 23.76
C ARG A 31 -43.82 -13.75 23.53
N THR A 32 -44.29 -14.03 22.31
CA THR A 32 -45.64 -14.55 22.07
C THR A 32 -45.52 -15.83 21.23
N GLU A 33 -45.94 -16.94 21.81
CA GLU A 33 -46.01 -18.25 21.15
C GLU A 33 -47.32 -18.32 20.37
N HIS A 34 -47.28 -18.74 19.10
CA HIS A 34 -48.40 -19.43 18.44
C HIS A 34 -47.82 -20.50 17.51
N LEU A 35 -48.29 -21.73 17.71
CA LEU A 35 -47.86 -22.95 17.03
C LEU A 35 -48.25 -22.93 15.55
N ASP A 36 -47.31 -23.28 14.68
CA ASP A 36 -47.57 -24.13 13.52
C ASP A 36 -46.32 -25.00 13.26
N SER A 37 -46.54 -26.31 13.17
CA SER A 37 -45.50 -27.32 12.97
C SER A 37 -44.72 -27.11 11.66
N PRO A 38 -43.39 -27.35 11.60
CA PRO A 38 -42.67 -27.33 10.34
C PRO A 38 -43.10 -28.50 9.44
N PRO A 39 -43.35 -28.30 8.13
CA PRO A 39 -43.63 -29.40 7.22
C PRO A 39 -42.36 -30.23 6.95
N ASN A 40 -42.54 -31.55 6.87
CA ASN A 40 -41.49 -32.54 6.64
C ASN A 40 -40.73 -32.30 5.32
N LEU A 41 -39.40 -32.30 5.39
CA LEU A 41 -38.47 -32.02 4.29
C LEU A 41 -38.10 -33.28 3.47
N PHE A 42 -39.06 -34.17 3.21
CA PHE A 42 -38.84 -35.35 2.36
C PHE A 42 -40.06 -35.60 1.47
N ASP A 43 -40.27 -34.71 0.52
CA ASP A 43 -40.96 -35.03 -0.73
C ASP A 43 -40.02 -34.62 -1.87
N THR A 44 -39.55 -35.61 -2.62
CA THR A 44 -38.79 -35.40 -3.86
C THR A 44 -39.74 -35.10 -5.02
N PRO A 45 -39.70 -33.91 -5.64
CA PRO A 45 -40.26 -33.73 -6.97
C PRO A 45 -39.22 -33.96 -8.07
N LYS A 46 -39.74 -34.59 -9.12
CA LYS A 46 -39.11 -35.06 -10.36
C LYS A 46 -38.53 -33.92 -11.21
N SER A 47 -37.47 -34.25 -11.95
CA SER A 47 -37.01 -33.66 -13.22
C SER A 47 -37.05 -32.13 -13.34
N VAL A 48 -35.90 -31.47 -13.12
CA VAL A 48 -35.68 -30.09 -13.57
C VAL A 48 -35.21 -30.12 -15.03
N GLU A 49 -36.10 -29.67 -15.92
CA GLU A 49 -35.84 -29.42 -17.32
C GLU A 49 -34.98 -28.15 -17.47
N THR A 50 -33.81 -28.25 -18.10
CA THR A 50 -32.90 -27.13 -18.34
C THR A 50 -33.53 -26.13 -19.31
N ARG A 51 -33.86 -24.93 -18.82
CA ARG A 51 -34.22 -23.80 -19.68
C ARG A 51 -32.95 -23.09 -20.17
N PRO A 52 -32.78 -22.83 -21.48
CA PRO A 52 -31.66 -22.06 -21.98
C PRO A 52 -31.77 -20.59 -21.53
N LEU A 53 -30.68 -20.05 -21.01
CA LEU A 53 -30.52 -18.60 -20.78
C LEU A 53 -30.40 -17.89 -22.13
N SER A 54 -31.53 -17.51 -22.69
CA SER A 54 -31.62 -16.64 -23.86
C SER A 54 -32.91 -15.83 -23.74
N SER A 55 -32.76 -14.50 -23.76
CA SER A 55 -33.79 -13.46 -23.65
C SER A 55 -34.14 -12.94 -22.23
N TYR A 56 -33.16 -12.32 -21.58
CA TYR A 56 -33.48 -11.13 -20.78
C TYR A 56 -33.31 -9.91 -21.70
N PRO A 57 -34.31 -9.02 -21.81
CA PRO A 57 -34.16 -7.78 -22.55
C PRO A 57 -33.15 -6.88 -21.82
N VAL A 58 -32.06 -6.52 -22.49
CA VAL A 58 -31.15 -5.45 -22.05
C VAL A 58 -31.93 -4.14 -22.09
N ASN A 59 -32.18 -3.55 -20.93
CA ASN A 59 -32.69 -2.18 -20.82
C ASN A 59 -31.51 -1.20 -20.73
N GLU A 60 -31.64 -0.01 -21.30
CA GLU A 60 -30.57 1.00 -21.39
C GLU A 60 -30.07 1.49 -20.02
N GLU A 61 -30.80 1.23 -18.93
CA GLU A 61 -30.37 1.55 -17.56
C GLU A 61 -29.23 0.63 -17.06
N THR A 62 -29.07 -0.58 -17.61
CA THR A 62 -27.93 -1.46 -17.28
C THR A 62 -26.62 -1.09 -17.98
N GLN A 63 -26.66 -0.16 -18.95
CA GLN A 63 -25.46 0.36 -19.63
C GLN A 63 -24.81 1.53 -18.87
N LYS A 64 -25.46 2.07 -17.83
CA LYS A 64 -24.94 3.24 -17.10
C LYS A 64 -24.13 2.90 -15.84
N TRP A 65 -24.19 1.65 -15.37
CA TRP A 65 -23.42 1.20 -14.20
C TRP A 65 -22.10 0.51 -14.57
N THR A 66 -21.88 0.14 -15.84
CA THR A 66 -20.62 -0.49 -16.27
C THR A 66 -19.50 0.51 -16.57
N SER A 67 -19.76 1.82 -16.52
CA SER A 67 -18.76 2.86 -16.80
C SER A 67 -18.16 3.50 -15.54
N SER A 68 -18.35 2.89 -14.38
CA SER A 68 -17.61 3.26 -13.16
C SER A 68 -17.00 2.03 -12.50
N SER A 69 -16.61 1.07 -13.33
CA SER A 69 -15.55 0.16 -12.94
C SER A 69 -14.28 1.01 -12.98
N SER A 70 -13.80 1.39 -11.81
CA SER A 70 -12.43 1.89 -11.64
C SER A 70 -11.52 0.88 -12.31
N GLU A 71 -11.13 1.19 -13.55
CA GLU A 71 -9.92 0.67 -14.13
C GLU A 71 -8.86 0.92 -13.06
N ILE A 72 -8.27 -0.16 -12.54
CA ILE A 72 -6.99 -0.01 -11.85
C ILE A 72 -6.08 0.48 -12.96
N GLU A 73 -5.99 1.80 -13.11
CA GLU A 73 -5.05 2.46 -14.00
C GLU A 73 -3.70 1.84 -13.64
N PRO A 74 -3.06 1.07 -14.54
CA PRO A 74 -1.78 0.48 -14.24
C PRO A 74 -0.88 1.64 -13.79
N SER A 75 -0.26 1.51 -12.61
CA SER A 75 0.72 2.47 -12.11
C SER A 75 1.66 2.82 -13.25
N PHE A 76 1.51 4.02 -13.81
CA PHE A 76 1.99 4.37 -15.17
C PHE A 76 3.52 4.39 -15.31
N LEU A 77 4.24 4.13 -14.21
CA LEU A 77 5.68 4.22 -14.13
C LEU A 77 6.41 2.93 -14.53
N VAL A 78 5.72 1.79 -14.65
CA VAL A 78 6.36 0.49 -14.93
C VAL A 78 6.63 0.29 -16.43
N SER A 79 6.05 1.12 -17.30
CA SER A 79 6.17 1.03 -18.76
C SER A 79 7.19 1.98 -19.38
N GLU A 80 7.88 2.81 -18.59
CA GLU A 80 8.91 3.72 -19.10
C GLU A 80 10.30 3.05 -19.01
N GLU A 81 11.02 2.98 -20.14
CA GLU A 81 12.42 2.56 -20.11
C GLU A 81 13.27 3.67 -19.45
N PRO A 82 14.13 3.34 -18.48
CA PRO A 82 14.95 4.33 -17.81
C PRO A 82 15.98 4.93 -18.78
N GLU A 83 16.06 6.27 -18.80
CA GLU A 83 17.05 6.98 -19.62
C GLU A 83 18.48 6.73 -19.11
N THR A 84 18.62 6.57 -17.79
CA THR A 84 19.90 6.26 -17.15
C THR A 84 19.72 5.12 -16.16
N THR A 85 20.66 4.17 -16.16
CA THR A 85 20.68 3.06 -15.20
C THR A 85 22.05 2.98 -14.51
N LEU A 86 22.03 3.01 -13.18
CA LEU A 86 23.15 2.61 -12.33
C LEU A 86 23.01 1.12 -12.04
N GLY A 87 23.77 0.31 -12.76
CA GLY A 87 23.69 -1.16 -12.68
C GLY A 87 24.28 -1.75 -11.40
N GLU A 88 24.02 -3.03 -11.20
CA GLU A 88 24.59 -3.82 -10.11
C GLU A 88 26.13 -3.77 -10.14
N GLY A 89 26.75 -3.69 -8.95
CA GLY A 89 28.20 -3.57 -8.79
C GLY A 89 28.76 -2.16 -9.02
N VAL A 90 27.94 -1.20 -9.45
CA VAL A 90 28.31 0.21 -9.51
C VAL A 90 28.08 0.86 -8.14
N THR A 91 29.08 1.61 -7.67
CA THR A 91 28.93 2.50 -6.51
C THR A 91 29.16 3.93 -6.94
N PHE A 92 28.19 4.81 -6.68
CA PHE A 92 28.30 6.24 -6.89
C PHE A 92 28.26 6.97 -5.54
N LYS A 93 29.13 7.97 -5.36
CA LYS A 93 29.12 8.84 -4.18
C LYS A 93 29.18 10.30 -4.60
N GLY A 94 28.21 11.10 -4.14
CA GLY A 94 28.15 12.53 -4.43
C GLY A 94 26.73 13.04 -4.62
N GLU A 95 26.61 14.12 -5.37
CA GLU A 95 25.33 14.73 -5.74
C GLU A 95 24.96 14.32 -7.16
N LEU A 96 23.69 13.95 -7.38
CA LEU A 96 23.19 13.56 -8.69
C LEU A 96 21.88 14.30 -9.00
N ALA A 97 21.84 14.90 -10.18
CA ALA A 97 20.64 15.49 -10.78
C ALA A 97 20.39 14.88 -12.16
N PHE A 98 19.12 14.75 -12.52
CA PHE A 98 18.66 14.22 -13.80
C PHE A 98 17.31 14.85 -14.16
N GLU A 99 16.81 14.62 -15.37
CA GLU A 99 15.56 15.25 -15.85
C GLU A 99 14.40 14.27 -16.02
N ARG A 100 14.70 13.04 -16.47
CA ARG A 100 13.68 12.04 -16.79
C ARG A 100 13.62 10.92 -15.78
N LEU A 101 14.06 9.72 -16.15
CA LEU A 101 13.93 8.52 -15.34
C LEU A 101 15.31 7.93 -15.05
N LEU A 102 15.61 7.79 -13.76
CA LEU A 102 16.82 7.14 -13.25
C LEU A 102 16.47 5.80 -12.61
N ARG A 103 17.16 4.73 -13.02
CA ARG A 103 17.10 3.43 -12.35
C ARG A 103 18.38 3.15 -11.57
N ILE A 104 18.25 2.64 -10.35
CA ILE A 104 19.39 2.25 -9.50
C ILE A 104 19.20 0.80 -9.05
N ASP A 105 20.05 -0.09 -9.57
CA ASP A 105 20.24 -1.48 -9.10
C ASP A 105 21.61 -1.67 -8.41
N GLY A 106 22.38 -0.58 -8.23
CA GLY A 106 23.68 -0.55 -7.55
C GLY A 106 23.64 0.16 -6.20
N THR A 107 24.77 0.73 -5.79
CA THR A 107 24.92 1.49 -4.53
C THR A 107 25.04 2.99 -4.81
N PHE A 108 24.22 3.81 -4.16
CA PHE A 108 24.29 5.27 -4.22
C PHE A 108 24.40 5.86 -2.82
N GLU A 109 25.36 6.76 -2.60
CA GLU A 109 25.49 7.52 -1.35
C GLU A 109 25.60 9.03 -1.64
N GLY A 110 24.75 9.85 -1.01
CA GLY A 110 24.86 11.31 -1.09
C GLY A 110 23.52 12.02 -1.20
N ILE A 111 23.33 12.85 -2.22
CA ILE A 111 22.15 13.70 -2.38
C ILE A 111 21.61 13.53 -3.80
N LEU A 112 20.29 13.40 -3.93
CA LEU A 112 19.62 13.29 -5.22
C LEU A 112 18.53 14.35 -5.32
N VAL A 113 18.67 15.28 -6.26
CA VAL A 113 17.70 16.36 -6.51
C VAL A 113 17.33 16.39 -7.98
N SER A 114 16.04 16.25 -8.27
CA SER A 114 15.55 16.20 -9.65
C SER A 114 14.08 16.64 -9.73
N GLN A 115 13.58 16.93 -10.93
CA GLN A 115 12.15 17.01 -11.22
C GLN A 115 11.64 15.76 -11.94
N GLY A 116 12.49 14.75 -12.06
CA GLY A 116 12.20 13.48 -12.71
C GLY A 116 11.76 12.41 -11.72
N LYS A 117 11.84 11.17 -12.19
CA LYS A 117 11.38 9.97 -11.49
C LYS A 117 12.54 9.02 -11.20
N ILE A 118 12.43 8.27 -10.11
CA ILE A 118 13.42 7.24 -9.77
C ILE A 118 12.77 5.87 -9.63
N ILE A 119 13.51 4.84 -10.05
CA ILE A 119 13.26 3.44 -9.73
C ILE A 119 14.47 2.91 -8.96
N ILE A 120 14.28 2.55 -7.70
CA ILE A 120 15.28 1.82 -6.92
C ILE A 120 14.91 0.36 -7.03
N GLY A 121 15.63 -0.38 -7.88
CA GLY A 121 15.32 -1.77 -8.15
C GLY A 121 15.61 -2.69 -6.96
N PRO A 122 15.29 -3.99 -7.04
CA PRO A 122 15.40 -4.93 -5.91
C PRO A 122 16.83 -5.08 -5.36
N LYS A 123 17.84 -4.79 -6.18
CA LYS A 123 19.26 -4.82 -5.80
C LYS A 123 19.82 -3.45 -5.39
N GLY A 124 19.02 -2.40 -5.56
CA GLY A 124 19.40 -1.04 -5.26
C GLY A 124 19.58 -0.81 -3.76
N TYR A 125 20.70 -0.20 -3.39
CA TYR A 125 20.95 0.33 -2.06
C TYR A 125 21.24 1.83 -2.16
N VAL A 126 20.36 2.64 -1.59
CA VAL A 126 20.45 4.10 -1.66
C VAL A 126 20.55 4.66 -0.25
N LYS A 127 21.63 5.36 0.05
CA LYS A 127 21.80 6.10 1.29
C LYS A 127 21.90 7.60 0.99
N ALA A 128 20.77 8.27 0.95
CA ALA A 128 20.71 9.64 0.47
C ALA A 128 19.47 10.39 0.96
N ASP A 129 19.58 11.72 0.98
CA ASP A 129 18.41 12.59 0.97
C ASP A 129 17.95 12.76 -0.49
N ILE A 130 16.68 12.44 -0.74
CA ILE A 130 16.08 12.32 -2.06
C ILE A 130 14.98 13.37 -2.20
N GLN A 131 15.08 14.23 -3.22
CA GLN A 131 14.04 15.19 -3.59
C GLN A 131 13.69 15.08 -5.07
N LEU A 132 12.47 14.66 -5.40
CA LEU A 132 12.07 14.37 -6.79
C LEU A 132 10.54 14.40 -7.02
N GLN A 133 10.10 14.07 -8.23
CA GLN A 133 8.67 14.11 -8.59
C GLN A 133 7.93 12.81 -8.24
N GLU A 134 8.49 11.64 -8.57
CA GLU A 134 7.89 10.32 -8.27
C GLU A 134 8.96 9.25 -7.98
N ALA A 135 8.68 8.33 -7.05
CA ALA A 135 9.59 7.24 -6.71
C ALA A 135 8.90 5.88 -6.75
N ILE A 136 9.53 4.89 -7.37
CA ILE A 136 9.28 3.47 -7.12
C ILE A 136 10.47 2.89 -6.37
N ILE A 137 10.20 2.18 -5.29
CA ILE A 137 11.21 1.59 -4.41
C ILE A 137 10.90 0.11 -4.26
N GLU A 138 11.80 -0.72 -4.77
CA GLU A 138 11.81 -2.19 -4.66
C GLU A 138 13.00 -2.69 -3.82
N GLY A 139 14.00 -1.82 -3.57
CA GLY A 139 15.22 -2.11 -2.83
C GLY A 139 15.28 -1.46 -1.44
N VAL A 140 16.49 -1.08 -1.03
CA VAL A 140 16.76 -0.52 0.31
C VAL A 140 17.09 0.96 0.23
N VAL A 141 16.42 1.76 1.06
CA VAL A 141 16.67 3.20 1.19
C VAL A 141 16.96 3.58 2.65
N GLU A 142 18.07 4.28 2.86
CA GLU A 142 18.44 4.90 4.14
C GLU A 142 18.59 6.42 3.97
N GLY A 143 17.58 7.17 4.38
CA GLY A 143 17.56 8.63 4.25
C GLY A 143 16.15 9.15 3.99
N ASN A 144 16.02 10.47 3.91
CA ASN A 144 14.71 11.11 3.81
C ASN A 144 14.29 11.21 2.34
N ILE A 145 13.00 11.02 2.10
CA ILE A 145 12.41 11.00 0.76
C ILE A 145 11.35 12.08 0.71
N THR A 146 11.59 13.12 -0.08
CA THR A 146 10.64 14.21 -0.34
C THR A 146 10.21 14.14 -1.80
N VAL A 147 8.94 13.78 -2.02
CA VAL A 147 8.37 13.60 -3.33
C VAL A 147 7.16 14.51 -3.50
N THR A 148 7.08 15.25 -4.61
CA THR A 148 5.93 16.13 -4.86
C THR A 148 4.69 15.35 -5.30
N GLY A 149 4.88 14.20 -5.95
CA GLY A 149 3.84 13.29 -6.40
C GLY A 149 3.77 12.00 -5.60
N LYS A 150 3.88 10.87 -6.30
CA LYS A 150 3.61 9.53 -5.79
C LYS A 150 4.89 8.81 -5.35
N VAL A 151 4.81 8.11 -4.21
CA VAL A 151 5.80 7.11 -3.79
C VAL A 151 5.13 5.74 -3.81
N GLU A 152 5.79 4.78 -4.45
CA GLU A 152 5.38 3.37 -4.50
C GLU A 152 6.44 2.50 -3.86
N LEU A 153 6.10 1.86 -2.75
CA LEU A 153 6.95 0.86 -2.11
C LEU A 153 6.43 -0.52 -2.53
N ARG A 154 7.29 -1.31 -3.17
CA ARG A 154 6.91 -2.57 -3.81
C ARG A 154 7.77 -3.74 -3.36
N GLY A 155 7.24 -4.95 -3.52
CA GLY A 155 7.97 -6.18 -3.19
C GLY A 155 8.47 -6.20 -1.74
N GLU A 156 9.76 -6.46 -1.55
CA GLU A 156 10.39 -6.50 -0.22
C GLU A 156 11.15 -5.21 0.14
N ALA A 157 10.68 -4.06 -0.37
CA ALA A 157 11.33 -2.78 -0.13
C ALA A 157 11.52 -2.48 1.37
N MET A 158 12.67 -1.89 1.71
CA MET A 158 12.98 -1.46 3.06
C MET A 158 13.39 0.02 3.08
N VAL A 159 12.60 0.85 3.76
CA VAL A 159 12.88 2.28 3.91
C VAL A 159 13.13 2.62 5.36
N LYS A 160 14.25 3.28 5.62
CA LYS A 160 14.61 3.85 6.91
C LYS A 160 14.87 5.35 6.77
N GLY A 161 13.91 6.14 7.20
CA GLY A 161 13.90 7.60 7.05
C GLY A 161 12.49 8.11 6.84
N ASP A 162 12.35 9.43 6.79
CA ASP A 162 11.05 10.06 6.69
C ASP A 162 10.59 10.16 5.23
N ILE A 163 9.31 9.95 4.97
CA ILE A 163 8.70 10.09 3.64
C ILE A 163 7.69 11.24 3.67
N GLN A 164 7.90 12.23 2.81
CA GLN A 164 6.90 13.21 2.44
C GLN A 164 6.46 12.99 1.00
N ALA A 165 5.16 12.80 0.76
CA ALA A 165 4.61 12.55 -0.57
C ALA A 165 3.19 13.11 -0.72
N ALA A 166 2.71 13.27 -1.96
CA ALA A 166 1.29 13.54 -2.20
C ALA A 166 0.45 12.27 -2.06
N THR A 167 0.99 11.14 -2.52
CA THR A 167 0.35 9.82 -2.44
C THR A 167 1.40 8.78 -2.09
N LEU A 168 1.07 7.85 -1.19
CA LEU A 168 1.91 6.70 -0.85
C LEU A 168 1.14 5.40 -1.12
N CYS A 169 1.73 4.52 -1.93
CA CYS A 169 1.27 3.14 -2.14
C CYS A 169 2.29 2.18 -1.54
N VAL A 170 1.81 1.16 -0.83
CA VAL A 170 2.68 0.19 -0.14
C VAL A 170 2.16 -1.21 -0.41
N ASP A 171 3.00 -2.04 -1.01
CA ASP A 171 2.73 -3.47 -1.20
C ASP A 171 2.85 -4.25 0.11
N GLU A 172 2.27 -5.45 0.14
CA GLU A 172 2.47 -6.41 1.22
C GLU A 172 3.95 -6.80 1.35
N GLY A 173 4.46 -6.87 2.59
CA GLY A 173 5.83 -7.31 2.88
C GLY A 173 6.87 -6.18 2.99
N VAL A 174 6.52 -4.96 2.59
CA VAL A 174 7.37 -3.77 2.74
C VAL A 174 7.63 -3.45 4.22
N ARG A 175 8.84 -2.98 4.52
CA ARG A 175 9.24 -2.51 5.86
C ARG A 175 9.59 -1.03 5.80
N LEU A 176 8.83 -0.21 6.53
CA LEU A 176 9.09 1.22 6.66
C LEU A 176 9.36 1.59 8.12
N LEU A 177 10.45 2.30 8.38
CA LEU A 177 10.80 2.87 9.67
C LEU A 177 11.08 4.37 9.53
N GLY A 178 10.13 5.20 9.96
CA GLY A 178 10.24 6.65 9.94
C GLY A 178 8.87 7.32 10.05
N TYR A 179 8.85 8.64 9.91
CA TYR A 179 7.62 9.41 9.82
C TYR A 179 7.12 9.47 8.38
N VAL A 180 5.80 9.43 8.20
CA VAL A 180 5.17 9.60 6.89
C VAL A 180 4.25 10.81 6.96
N ALA A 181 4.47 11.76 6.06
CA ALA A 181 3.64 12.94 5.88
C ALA A 181 3.04 12.93 4.47
N ILE A 182 1.71 12.82 4.39
CA ILE A 182 0.98 12.88 3.12
C ILE A 182 0.38 14.28 2.98
N SER A 183 0.94 15.10 2.08
CA SER A 183 0.57 16.51 1.89
C SER A 183 -0.22 16.76 0.60
N GLY A 184 -0.68 15.71 -0.08
CA GLY A 184 -1.38 15.77 -1.37
C GLY A 184 -2.89 15.95 -1.28
N LEU A 185 -3.39 16.69 -0.29
CA LEU A 185 -4.81 17.03 -0.30
C LEU A 185 -5.09 17.97 -1.48
N PRO A 186 -6.11 17.71 -2.31
CA PRO A 186 -6.49 18.64 -3.37
C PRO A 186 -6.84 19.98 -2.71
N GLU A 187 -6.08 21.03 -3.02
CA GLU A 187 -6.49 22.39 -2.67
C GLU A 187 -7.82 22.65 -3.38
N ASP A 188 -8.87 22.99 -2.63
CA ASP A 188 -10.19 23.30 -3.18
C ASP A 188 -10.04 24.45 -4.20
N PRO A 189 -10.34 24.22 -5.49
CA PRO A 189 -10.13 25.22 -6.54
C PRO A 189 -11.12 26.41 -6.47
N GLN A 190 -11.89 26.57 -5.39
CA GLN A 190 -12.79 27.72 -5.19
C GLN A 190 -12.31 28.72 -4.12
N LYS A 191 -11.11 29.27 -4.31
CA LYS A 191 -10.71 30.50 -3.61
C LYS A 191 -10.13 31.52 -4.59
N ASP A 192 -11.01 32.16 -5.36
CA ASP A 192 -10.98 33.60 -5.69
C ASP A 192 -12.23 34.02 -6.48
#